data_AF-A0AA42ED11-F1
#
_entry.id   AF-A0AA42ED11-F1
#
_cell.length_a   1.000
_cell.length_b   1.000
_cell.length_c   1.000
_cell.angle_alpha   90.00
_cell.angle_beta   90.00
_cell.angle_gamma   90.00
#
_symmetry.space_group_name_H-M   'P 1'
#
loop_
_entity.id
_entity.type
_entity.pdbx_description
1 polymer ?
#
loop_
_entity_poly.entity_id
_entity_poly.type
_entity_poly.pdbx_seq_one_letter_code
_entity_poly.pdbx_strand_id
1 'polypeptide(L)'
;MLSRLSSNVLLKSVIALMASIIVLVLATGAFEAWRTDRIATRLADTADASRQMFRAMASLRVKQSFTARALNTDGMPDPGQLKFIAQSRATAMPALRETLQILPKIDFPGRDAQIKDLARLTDRIDELDKAALDDFGKPKAQRRPVLAKDFLASSRELIAVLDKIGTTLTAQSRNEDPFVDQMMLIKDAAWLVRAEGGDISIVVSNALAFKTRISEETVQTLYNRVGRTVAAWQMLESAAVGLSPASPVTAAIAKAKAAYFAPELGALRDRVVKAAAAGQPLDIPLSAWDAAQRLTVVVALAETALDAASDHAQARVTA
;
A
#
# COMPACT_ATOMS: atom_id res chain seq x y z
N MET A 1 34.74 63.23 -0.78
CA MET A 1 34.71 63.65 0.63
C MET A 1 35.10 62.50 1.59
N LEU A 2 36.15 61.72 1.28
CA LEU A 2 36.62 60.58 2.11
C LEU A 2 38.00 60.82 2.76
N SER A 3 38.57 62.02 2.65
CA SER A 3 39.97 62.29 3.00
C SER A 3 40.26 62.53 4.50
N ARG A 4 39.39 62.10 5.41
CA ARG A 4 39.59 62.21 6.88
C ARG A 4 39.11 61.01 7.70
N LEU A 5 39.07 59.81 7.11
CA LEU A 5 38.86 58.59 7.91
C LEU A 5 40.17 58.19 8.59
N SER A 6 40.22 58.25 9.92
CA SER A 6 41.31 57.69 10.72
C SER A 6 41.49 56.21 10.38
N SER A 7 42.72 55.73 10.28
CA SER A 7 43.05 54.30 10.04
C SER A 7 42.32 53.36 11.00
N ASN A 8 42.00 53.83 12.21
CA ASN A 8 41.23 53.09 13.22
C ASN A 8 39.77 52.83 12.77
N VAL A 9 39.12 53.83 12.15
CA VAL A 9 37.75 53.68 11.63
C VAL A 9 37.74 52.75 10.43
N LEU A 10 38.73 52.87 9.53
CA LEU A 10 38.85 51.99 8.37
C LEU A 10 39.02 50.52 8.80
N LEU A 11 39.94 50.26 9.73
CA LEU A 11 40.19 48.90 10.24
C LEU A 11 38.96 48.31 10.93
N LYS A 12 38.27 49.08 11.79
CA LYS A 12 37.05 48.64 12.46
C LYS A 12 35.91 48.34 11.48
N SER A 13 35.73 49.18 10.45
CA SER A 13 34.72 48.96 9.43
C SER A 13 35.00 47.71 8.60
N VAL A 14 36.26 47.44 8.25
CA VAL A 14 36.64 46.21 7.53
C VAL A 14 36.41 44.98 8.41
N ILE A 15 36.82 45.01 9.68
CA ILE A 15 36.59 43.91 10.62
C ILE A 15 35.09 43.67 10.82
N ALA A 16 34.29 44.71 11.02
CA ALA A 16 32.84 44.61 11.18
C ALA A 16 32.17 44.04 9.92
N LEU A 17 32.62 44.46 8.72
CA LEU A 17 32.12 43.91 7.46
C LEU A 17 32.46 42.43 7.30
N MET A 18 33.72 42.03 7.56
CA MET A 18 34.11 40.62 7.50
C MET A 18 33.36 39.78 8.53
N ALA A 19 33.22 40.25 9.76
CA ALA A 19 32.44 39.57 10.80
C ALA A 19 30.97 39.42 10.40
N SER A 20 30.37 40.46 9.81
CA SER A 20 28.98 40.42 9.34
C SER A 20 28.80 39.40 8.20
N ILE A 21 29.74 39.33 7.26
CA ILE A 21 29.73 38.34 6.17
C ILE A 21 29.83 36.92 6.75
N ILE A 22 30.73 36.69 7.70
CA ILE A 22 30.88 35.38 8.36
C ILE A 22 29.57 34.99 9.07
N VAL A 23 28.97 35.90 9.84
CA VAL A 23 27.69 35.64 10.52
C VAL A 23 26.58 35.34 9.52
N LEU A 24 26.50 36.07 8.41
CA LEU A 24 25.52 35.81 7.35
C LEU A 24 25.70 34.41 6.74
N VAL A 25 26.93 34.03 6.39
CA VAL A 25 27.24 32.70 5.81
C VAL A 25 26.91 31.58 6.80
N LEU A 26 27.24 31.76 8.09
CA LEU A 26 26.92 30.79 9.13
C LEU A 26 25.41 30.69 9.37
N ALA A 27 24.71 31.82 9.37
CA ALA A 27 23.25 31.87 9.51
C ALA A 27 22.53 31.20 8.33
N THR A 28 22.98 31.43 7.09
CA THR A 28 22.42 30.75 5.91
C THR A 28 22.68 29.25 5.97
N GLY A 29 23.91 28.83 6.31
CA GLY A 29 24.23 27.41 6.46
C GLY A 29 23.43 26.73 7.58
N ALA A 30 23.27 27.39 8.72
CA ALA A 30 22.46 26.87 9.83
C ALA A 30 20.96 26.78 9.45
N PHE A 31 20.44 27.76 8.71
CA PHE A 31 19.05 27.76 8.25
C PHE A 31 18.80 26.67 7.21
N GLU A 32 19.72 26.47 6.27
CA GLU A 32 19.67 25.38 5.28
C GLU A 32 19.75 24.00 5.93
N ALA A 33 20.64 23.82 6.91
CA ALA A 33 20.74 22.58 7.68
C ALA A 33 19.46 22.28 8.44
N TRP A 34 18.91 23.27 9.15
CA TRP A 34 17.63 23.14 9.87
C TRP A 34 16.47 22.81 8.93
N ARG A 35 16.40 23.46 7.76
CA ARG A 35 15.37 23.17 6.76
C ARG A 35 15.50 21.75 6.21
N THR A 36 16.72 21.30 5.94
CA THR A 36 17.01 19.96 5.42
C THR A 36 16.61 18.89 6.42
N ASP A 37 16.95 19.05 7.69
CA ASP A 37 16.56 18.16 8.79
C ASP A 37 15.03 18.05 8.92
N ARG A 38 14.32 19.19 8.85
CA ARG A 38 12.85 19.22 8.91
C ARG A 38 12.20 18.52 7.73
N ILE A 39 12.72 18.71 6.51
CA ILE A 39 12.21 18.03 5.31
C ILE A 39 12.47 16.52 5.40
N ALA A 40 13.69 16.13 5.78
CA ALA A 40 14.07 14.72 5.92
C ALA A 40 13.23 14.00 6.98
N THR A 41 13.01 14.63 8.14
CA THR A 41 12.15 14.08 9.21
C THR A 41 10.72 13.90 8.73
N ARG A 42 10.14 14.91 8.05
CA ARG A 42 8.78 14.83 7.51
C ARG A 42 8.64 13.75 6.44
N LEU A 43 9.66 13.59 5.58
CA LEU A 43 9.71 12.53 4.58
C LEU A 43 9.78 11.14 5.24
N ALA A 44 10.59 10.98 6.28
CA ALA A 44 10.69 9.73 7.05
C ALA A 44 9.35 9.38 7.71
N ASP A 45 8.73 10.31 8.44
CA ASP A 45 7.41 10.10 9.05
C ASP A 45 6.34 9.75 8.02
N THR A 46 6.36 10.42 6.85
CA THR A 46 5.41 10.15 5.76
C THR A 46 5.66 8.79 5.11
N ALA A 47 6.92 8.40 4.91
CA ALA A 47 7.27 7.08 4.40
C ALA A 47 6.83 5.97 5.36
N ASP A 48 7.02 6.16 6.67
CA ASP A 48 6.62 5.22 7.71
C ASP A 48 5.10 5.10 7.82
N ALA A 49 4.38 6.23 7.82
CA ALA A 49 2.92 6.21 7.78
C ALA A 49 2.42 5.50 6.52
N SER A 50 3.00 5.81 5.35
CA SER A 50 2.64 5.18 4.07
C SER A 50 2.89 3.69 4.07
N ARG A 51 4.00 3.25 4.67
CA ARG A 51 4.36 1.83 4.86
C ARG A 51 3.29 1.10 5.67
N GLN A 52 2.91 1.63 6.83
CA GLN A 52 1.94 0.97 7.70
C GLN A 52 0.52 0.99 7.12
N MET A 53 0.11 2.10 6.52
CA MET A 53 -1.17 2.18 5.82
C MET A 53 -1.24 1.20 4.65
N PHE A 54 -0.16 1.06 3.88
CA PHE A 54 -0.09 0.10 2.78
C PHE A 54 -0.21 -1.36 3.27
N ARG A 55 0.57 -1.73 4.29
CA ARG A 55 0.50 -3.07 4.94
C ARG A 55 -0.92 -3.38 5.43
N ALA A 56 -1.57 -2.41 6.08
CA ALA A 56 -2.95 -2.52 6.52
C ALA A 56 -3.91 -2.72 5.35
N MET A 57 -3.86 -1.86 4.32
CA MET A 57 -4.74 -1.92 3.15
C MET A 57 -4.61 -3.22 2.37
N ALA A 58 -3.38 -3.69 2.13
CA ALA A 58 -3.11 -4.93 1.40
C ALA A 58 -3.68 -6.14 2.15
N SER A 59 -3.46 -6.18 3.47
CA SER A 59 -3.94 -7.26 4.34
C SER A 59 -5.46 -7.23 4.52
N LEU A 60 -6.07 -6.05 4.70
CA LEU A 60 -7.53 -5.89 4.76
C LEU A 60 -8.22 -6.41 3.49
N ARG A 61 -7.63 -6.17 2.30
CA ARG A 61 -8.17 -6.68 1.03
C ARG A 61 -8.15 -8.20 0.94
N VAL A 62 -7.12 -8.85 1.46
CA VAL A 62 -7.09 -10.31 1.58
C VAL A 62 -8.18 -10.76 2.55
N LYS A 63 -8.17 -10.19 3.76
CA LYS A 63 -9.10 -10.51 4.85
C LYS A 63 -10.56 -10.43 4.40
N GLN A 64 -10.95 -9.35 3.72
CA GLN A 64 -12.33 -9.16 3.25
C GLN A 64 -12.77 -10.21 2.23
N SER A 65 -11.89 -10.59 1.31
CA SER A 65 -12.23 -11.56 0.26
C SER A 65 -12.45 -12.95 0.86
N PHE A 66 -11.51 -13.41 1.69
CA PHE A 66 -11.59 -14.72 2.31
C PHE A 66 -12.69 -14.79 3.38
N THR A 67 -12.87 -13.76 4.19
CA THR A 67 -13.94 -13.73 5.21
C THR A 67 -15.32 -13.73 4.56
N ALA A 68 -15.54 -12.89 3.54
CA ALA A 68 -16.82 -12.86 2.83
C ALA A 68 -17.14 -14.18 2.14
N ARG A 69 -16.14 -14.84 1.53
CA ARG A 69 -16.33 -16.17 0.94
C ARG A 69 -16.68 -17.20 2.01
N ALA A 70 -15.93 -17.22 3.12
CA ALA A 70 -16.16 -18.12 4.25
C ALA A 70 -17.58 -18.01 4.81
N LEU A 71 -18.08 -16.78 4.98
CA LEU A 71 -19.44 -16.53 5.47
C LEU A 71 -20.53 -16.97 4.49
N ASN A 72 -20.25 -17.04 3.19
CA ASN A 72 -21.22 -17.34 2.14
C ASN A 72 -21.17 -18.77 1.59
N THR A 73 -20.15 -19.56 1.93
CA THR A 73 -20.06 -20.98 1.57
C THR A 73 -20.58 -21.85 2.71
N ASP A 74 -21.31 -22.92 2.38
CA ASP A 74 -21.73 -23.92 3.37
C ASP A 74 -20.55 -24.77 3.86
N GLY A 75 -20.63 -25.18 5.12
CA GLY A 75 -19.57 -25.92 5.80
C GLY A 75 -18.48 -25.02 6.39
N MET A 76 -17.56 -25.67 7.09
CA MET A 76 -16.37 -25.03 7.67
C MET A 76 -15.46 -24.54 6.53
N PRO A 77 -14.94 -23.31 6.59
CA PRO A 77 -13.88 -22.88 5.68
C PRO A 77 -12.69 -23.83 5.73
N ASP A 78 -12.03 -24.07 4.60
CA ASP A 78 -10.88 -24.96 4.56
C ASP A 78 -9.70 -24.41 5.40
N PRO A 79 -8.78 -25.27 5.88
CA PRO A 79 -7.66 -24.83 6.71
C PRO A 79 -6.77 -23.76 6.05
N GLY A 80 -6.63 -23.78 4.73
CA GLY A 80 -5.87 -22.78 3.98
C GLY A 80 -6.55 -21.40 4.02
N GLN A 81 -7.87 -21.37 3.80
CA GLN A 81 -8.68 -20.16 3.94
C GLN A 81 -8.62 -19.60 5.37
N LEU A 82 -8.77 -20.44 6.40
CA LEU A 82 -8.64 -20.01 7.80
C LEU A 82 -7.26 -19.42 8.09
N LYS A 83 -6.19 -20.05 7.57
CA LYS A 83 -4.82 -19.55 7.69
C LYS A 83 -4.66 -18.17 7.05
N PHE A 84 -5.18 -17.96 5.83
CA PHE A 84 -5.14 -16.65 5.18
C PHE A 84 -5.90 -15.56 5.94
N ILE A 85 -7.07 -15.89 6.50
CA ILE A 85 -7.84 -14.96 7.33
C ILE A 85 -7.04 -14.60 8.59
N ALA A 86 -6.50 -15.59 9.29
CA ALA A 86 -5.72 -15.37 10.51
C ALA A 86 -4.44 -14.54 10.24
N GLN A 87 -3.68 -14.88 9.20
CA GLN A 87 -2.46 -14.15 8.83
C GLN A 87 -2.76 -12.71 8.40
N SER A 88 -3.79 -12.50 7.55
CA SER A 88 -4.16 -11.16 7.13
C SER A 88 -4.67 -10.30 8.29
N ARG A 89 -5.35 -10.86 9.29
CA ARG A 89 -5.70 -10.15 10.53
C ARG A 89 -4.47 -9.82 11.36
N ALA A 90 -3.56 -10.77 11.53
CA ALA A 90 -2.32 -10.60 12.28
C ALA A 90 -1.40 -9.52 11.68
N THR A 91 -1.48 -9.27 10.37
CA THR A 91 -0.78 -8.15 9.73
C THR A 91 -1.60 -6.85 9.76
N ALA A 92 -2.89 -6.90 9.41
CA ALA A 92 -3.70 -5.69 9.27
C ALA A 92 -3.88 -4.94 10.59
N MET A 93 -4.20 -5.65 11.68
CA MET A 93 -4.59 -5.00 12.93
C MET A 93 -3.41 -4.28 13.61
N PRO A 94 -2.20 -4.84 13.70
CA PRO A 94 -1.03 -4.10 14.18
C PRO A 94 -0.70 -2.90 13.30
N ALA A 95 -0.71 -3.05 11.96
CA ALA A 95 -0.41 -1.95 11.05
C ALA A 95 -1.42 -0.78 11.17
N LEU A 96 -2.71 -1.07 11.39
CA LEU A 96 -3.72 -0.05 11.69
C LEU A 96 -3.43 0.69 13.00
N ARG A 97 -3.06 -0.04 14.06
CA ARG A 97 -2.72 0.55 15.36
C ARG A 97 -1.46 1.41 15.28
N GLU A 98 -0.45 0.95 14.56
CA GLU A 98 0.78 1.71 14.34
C GLU A 98 0.51 2.98 13.51
N THR A 99 -0.32 2.88 12.47
CA THR A 99 -0.81 4.05 11.72
C THR A 99 -1.47 5.07 12.66
N LEU A 100 -2.34 4.63 13.58
CA LEU A 100 -2.97 5.51 14.57
C LEU A 100 -2.00 6.16 15.56
N GLN A 101 -0.81 5.60 15.75
CA GLN A 101 0.27 6.17 16.58
C GLN A 101 1.16 7.16 15.80
N ILE A 102 1.35 6.93 14.50
CA ILE A 102 2.20 7.78 13.64
C ILE A 102 1.45 9.03 13.18
N LEU A 103 0.20 8.90 12.71
CA LEU A 103 -0.55 10.01 12.11
C LEU A 103 -0.67 11.27 12.99
N PRO A 104 -0.80 11.20 14.33
CA PRO A 104 -0.82 12.41 15.17
C PRO A 104 0.44 13.28 15.07
N LYS A 105 1.58 12.72 14.62
CA LYS A 105 2.86 13.42 14.49
C LYS A 105 3.00 14.17 13.16
N ILE A 106 2.12 13.92 12.20
CA ILE A 106 2.18 14.48 10.85
C ILE A 106 1.09 15.55 10.71
N ASP A 107 1.44 16.72 10.18
CA ASP A 107 0.45 17.77 9.90
C ASP A 107 -0.15 17.60 8.50
N PHE A 108 -1.46 17.35 8.44
CA PHE A 108 -2.20 17.28 7.18
C PHE A 108 -3.65 17.77 7.31
N PRO A 109 -4.27 18.27 6.21
CA PRO A 109 -5.64 18.77 6.22
C PRO A 109 -6.64 17.72 6.71
N GLY A 110 -7.45 18.07 7.71
CA GLY A 110 -8.49 17.18 8.25
C GLY A 110 -7.99 16.06 9.15
N ARG A 111 -6.71 16.11 9.59
CA ARG A 111 -6.05 15.09 10.42
C ARG A 111 -6.93 14.51 11.51
N ASP A 112 -7.41 15.33 12.44
CA ASP A 112 -8.04 14.84 13.65
C ASP A 112 -9.37 14.11 13.35
N ALA A 113 -10.13 14.60 12.35
CA ALA A 113 -11.34 13.94 11.88
C ALA A 113 -11.02 12.59 11.22
N GLN A 114 -10.00 12.55 10.35
CA GLN A 114 -9.60 11.32 9.66
C GLN A 114 -9.02 10.27 10.61
N ILE A 115 -8.24 10.68 11.63
CA ILE A 115 -7.74 9.79 12.68
C ILE A 115 -8.90 9.21 13.49
N LYS A 116 -9.88 10.05 13.86
CA LYS A 116 -11.08 9.60 14.57
C LYS A 116 -11.88 8.58 13.77
N ASP A 117 -12.08 8.83 12.48
CA ASP A 117 -12.78 7.90 11.59
C ASP A 117 -12.00 6.59 11.41
N LEU A 118 -10.68 6.67 11.26
CA LEU A 118 -9.80 5.50 11.18
C LEU A 118 -9.89 4.64 12.44
N ALA A 119 -9.87 5.25 13.63
CA ALA A 119 -10.01 4.54 14.90
C ALA A 119 -11.37 3.83 14.99
N ARG A 120 -12.46 4.57 14.75
CA ARG A 120 -13.84 4.02 14.74
C ARG A 120 -13.97 2.82 13.81
N LEU A 121 -13.44 2.92 12.58
CA LEU A 121 -13.51 1.85 11.59
C LEU A 121 -12.60 0.67 11.92
N THR A 122 -11.46 0.92 12.57
CA THR A 122 -10.57 -0.12 13.08
C THR A 122 -11.25 -0.95 14.18
N ASP A 123 -11.94 -0.30 15.12
CA ASP A 123 -12.71 -1.01 16.15
C ASP A 123 -13.87 -1.79 15.54
N ARG A 124 -14.59 -1.16 14.60
CA ARG A 124 -15.71 -1.80 13.90
C ARG A 124 -15.28 -3.07 13.15
N ILE A 125 -14.14 -3.04 12.46
CA ILE A 125 -13.68 -4.23 11.74
C ILE A 125 -13.20 -5.33 12.69
N ASP A 126 -12.65 -4.99 13.86
CA ASP A 126 -12.26 -5.96 14.88
C ASP A 126 -13.47 -6.68 15.50
N GLU A 127 -14.57 -5.95 15.74
CA GLU A 127 -15.84 -6.53 16.16
C GLU A 127 -16.41 -7.49 15.11
N LEU A 128 -16.41 -7.07 13.84
CA LEU A 128 -16.92 -7.87 12.74
C LEU A 128 -16.05 -9.11 12.49
N ASP A 129 -14.74 -9.04 12.69
CA ASP A 129 -13.83 -10.20 12.64
C ASP A 129 -14.19 -11.23 13.73
N LYS A 130 -14.46 -10.79 14.97
CA LYS A 130 -14.86 -11.68 16.07
C LYS A 130 -16.18 -12.38 15.74
N ALA A 131 -17.18 -11.62 15.30
CA ALA A 131 -18.47 -12.17 14.90
C ALA A 131 -18.34 -13.15 13.72
N ALA A 132 -17.46 -12.87 12.76
CA ALA A 132 -17.23 -13.76 11.62
C ALA A 132 -16.60 -15.09 12.05
N LEU A 133 -15.62 -15.05 12.96
CA LEU A 133 -15.00 -16.26 13.52
C LEU A 133 -16.02 -17.15 14.25
N ASP A 134 -16.90 -16.55 15.05
CA ASP A 134 -17.97 -17.28 15.75
C ASP A 134 -18.95 -17.95 14.77
N ASP A 135 -19.14 -17.36 13.59
CA ASP A 135 -20.07 -17.84 12.58
C ASP A 135 -19.47 -18.88 11.61
N PHE A 136 -18.13 -18.95 11.46
CA PHE A 136 -17.50 -19.91 10.56
C PHE A 136 -17.84 -21.36 10.89
N GLY A 137 -17.95 -21.71 12.18
CA GLY A 137 -18.31 -23.05 12.64
C GLY A 137 -19.80 -23.40 12.52
N LYS A 138 -20.66 -22.45 12.14
CA LYS A 138 -22.10 -22.65 12.06
C LYS A 138 -22.52 -23.01 10.62
N PRO A 139 -23.61 -23.80 10.45
CA PRO A 139 -24.29 -23.92 9.16
C PRO A 139 -24.68 -22.54 8.63
N LYS A 140 -24.61 -22.31 7.31
CA LYS A 140 -24.84 -20.98 6.71
C LYS A 140 -26.18 -20.38 7.11
N ALA A 141 -27.23 -21.21 7.19
CA ALA A 141 -28.58 -20.78 7.61
C ALA A 141 -28.67 -20.29 9.07
N GLN A 142 -27.69 -20.63 9.92
CA GLN A 142 -27.62 -20.23 11.33
C GLN A 142 -26.63 -19.09 11.59
N ARG A 143 -25.94 -18.60 10.55
CA ARG A 143 -25.02 -17.46 10.66
C ARG A 143 -25.81 -16.16 10.80
N ARG A 144 -25.21 -15.16 11.42
CA ARG A 144 -25.81 -13.85 11.62
C ARG A 144 -26.21 -13.27 10.26
N PRO A 145 -27.48 -12.83 10.10
CA PRO A 145 -27.92 -12.23 8.85
C PRO A 145 -27.09 -10.99 8.56
N VAL A 146 -26.87 -10.72 7.27
CA VAL A 146 -26.12 -9.57 6.73
C VAL A 146 -24.67 -9.40 7.19
N LEU A 147 -24.11 -10.27 8.03
CA LEU A 147 -22.73 -10.13 8.54
C LEU A 147 -21.70 -10.01 7.43
N ALA A 148 -21.79 -10.82 6.38
CA ALA A 148 -20.88 -10.74 5.24
C ALA A 148 -20.98 -9.39 4.49
N LYS A 149 -22.20 -8.83 4.39
CA LYS A 149 -22.45 -7.53 3.75
C LYS A 149 -21.85 -6.40 4.58
N ASP A 150 -22.09 -6.41 5.89
CA ASP A 150 -21.57 -5.41 6.83
C ASP A 150 -20.04 -5.45 6.88
N PHE A 151 -19.46 -6.66 6.94
CA PHE A 151 -18.02 -6.87 6.89
C PHE A 151 -17.39 -6.23 5.67
N LEU A 152 -17.94 -6.53 4.48
CA LEU A 152 -17.46 -5.98 3.22
C LEU A 152 -17.62 -4.47 3.14
N ALA A 153 -18.73 -3.91 3.62
CA ALA A 153 -18.97 -2.48 3.63
C ALA A 153 -17.96 -1.75 4.53
N SER A 154 -17.79 -2.18 5.78
CA SER A 154 -16.83 -1.59 6.72
C SER A 154 -15.38 -1.76 6.26
N SER A 155 -15.03 -2.90 5.65
CA SER A 155 -13.68 -3.10 5.08
C SER A 155 -13.39 -2.10 3.97
N ARG A 156 -14.35 -1.87 3.06
CA ARG A 156 -14.20 -0.90 1.96
C ARG A 156 -14.10 0.53 2.45
N GLU A 157 -14.92 0.91 3.43
CA GLU A 157 -14.87 2.24 4.04
C GLU A 157 -13.52 2.50 4.71
N LEU A 158 -13.03 1.53 5.51
CA LEU A 158 -11.72 1.60 6.15
C LEU A 158 -10.58 1.74 5.14
N ILE A 159 -10.61 0.94 4.08
CA ILE A 159 -9.65 1.03 2.97
C ILE A 159 -9.69 2.42 2.31
N ALA A 160 -10.88 2.98 2.06
CA ALA A 160 -11.02 4.28 1.43
C ALA A 160 -10.47 5.43 2.31
N VAL A 161 -10.64 5.34 3.63
CA VAL A 161 -10.05 6.30 4.57
C VAL A 161 -8.52 6.24 4.52
N LEU A 162 -7.93 5.03 4.55
CA LEU A 162 -6.48 4.85 4.44
C LEU A 162 -5.93 5.39 3.11
N ASP A 163 -6.61 5.11 2.01
CA ASP A 163 -6.23 5.57 0.67
C ASP A 163 -6.27 7.10 0.54
N LYS A 164 -7.31 7.72 1.13
CA LYS A 164 -7.44 9.19 1.18
C LYS A 164 -6.33 9.84 2.00
N ILE A 165 -6.01 9.28 3.17
CA ILE A 165 -4.91 9.78 4.02
C ILE A 165 -3.59 9.61 3.26
N GLY A 166 -3.30 8.42 2.74
CA GLY A 166 -2.09 8.13 1.97
C GLY A 166 -1.90 9.07 0.79
N THR A 167 -2.95 9.31 -0.01
CA THR A 167 -2.90 10.26 -1.14
C THR A 167 -2.57 11.67 -0.68
N THR A 168 -3.12 12.11 0.46
CA THR A 168 -2.85 13.43 1.03
C THR A 168 -1.39 13.56 1.47
N LEU A 169 -0.86 12.54 2.17
CA LEU A 169 0.53 12.54 2.62
C LEU A 169 1.52 12.47 1.46
N THR A 170 1.25 11.63 0.46
CA THR A 170 2.07 11.55 -0.76
C THR A 170 2.08 12.89 -1.49
N ALA A 171 0.91 13.53 -1.69
CA ALA A 171 0.84 14.81 -2.38
C ALA A 171 1.65 15.92 -1.69
N GLN A 172 1.70 15.90 -0.36
CA GLN A 172 2.47 16.84 0.44
C GLN A 172 3.99 16.62 0.42
N SER A 173 4.43 15.41 0.06
CA SER A 173 5.85 15.01 0.09
C SER A 173 6.49 14.95 -1.30
N ARG A 174 5.70 15.15 -2.35
CA ARG A 174 6.17 15.13 -3.74
C ARG A 174 7.17 16.24 -4.01
N ASN A 175 8.16 15.91 -4.85
CA ASN A 175 9.22 16.81 -5.33
C ASN A 175 10.24 17.26 -4.26
N GLU A 176 10.20 16.66 -3.06
CA GLU A 176 11.20 16.93 -2.02
C GLU A 176 12.45 16.05 -2.18
N ASP A 177 12.27 14.79 -2.62
CA ASP A 177 13.37 13.85 -2.86
C ASP A 177 13.06 12.94 -4.08
N PRO A 178 13.85 13.01 -5.16
CA PRO A 178 13.61 12.22 -6.37
C PRO A 178 13.67 10.70 -6.17
N PHE A 179 14.47 10.21 -5.23
CA PHE A 179 14.56 8.78 -4.94
C PHE A 179 13.31 8.31 -4.21
N VAL A 180 12.84 9.08 -3.22
CA VAL A 180 11.56 8.80 -2.53
C VAL A 180 10.42 8.82 -3.54
N ASP A 181 10.36 9.82 -4.43
CA ASP A 181 9.34 9.91 -5.47
C ASP A 181 9.37 8.68 -6.42
N GLN A 182 10.56 8.23 -6.84
CA GLN A 182 10.73 7.03 -7.65
C GLN A 182 10.19 5.78 -6.93
N MET A 183 10.49 5.62 -5.63
CA MET A 183 10.00 4.50 -4.84
C MET A 183 8.48 4.53 -4.67
N MET A 184 7.89 5.71 -4.48
CA MET A 184 6.44 5.87 -4.40
C MET A 184 5.76 5.50 -5.72
N LEU A 185 6.33 5.85 -6.88
CA LEU A 185 5.83 5.43 -8.19
C LEU A 185 5.86 3.92 -8.38
N ILE A 186 6.96 3.25 -7.99
CA ILE A 186 7.07 1.79 -8.04
C ILE A 186 6.02 1.14 -7.14
N LYS A 187 5.86 1.64 -5.90
CA LYS A 187 4.84 1.18 -4.96
C LYS A 187 3.42 1.36 -5.52
N ASP A 188 3.09 2.52 -6.08
CA ASP A 188 1.76 2.79 -6.65
C ASP A 188 1.45 1.88 -7.85
N ALA A 189 2.42 1.68 -8.73
CA ALA A 189 2.27 0.78 -9.87
C ALA A 189 2.12 -0.69 -9.42
N ALA A 190 2.92 -1.15 -8.46
CA ALA A 190 2.79 -2.49 -7.86
C ALA A 190 1.44 -2.66 -7.15
N TRP A 191 0.96 -1.60 -6.48
CA TRP A 191 -0.34 -1.60 -5.85
C TRP A 191 -1.49 -1.73 -6.84
N LEU A 192 -1.40 -1.04 -7.98
CA LEU A 192 -2.40 -1.15 -9.05
C LEU A 192 -2.43 -2.57 -9.64
N VAL A 193 -1.27 -3.20 -9.87
CA VAL A 193 -1.18 -4.63 -10.24
C VAL A 193 -1.88 -5.49 -9.21
N ARG A 194 -1.62 -5.25 -7.92
CA ARG A 194 -2.23 -5.99 -6.82
C ARG A 194 -3.74 -5.80 -6.73
N ALA A 195 -4.24 -4.59 -6.95
CA ALA A 195 -5.66 -4.27 -6.88
C ALA A 195 -6.42 -4.95 -8.03
N GLU A 196 -5.99 -4.73 -9.28
CA GLU A 196 -6.62 -5.32 -10.45
C GLU A 196 -6.51 -6.84 -10.48
N GLY A 197 -5.33 -7.37 -10.14
CA GLY A 197 -5.12 -8.80 -10.01
C GLY A 197 -5.96 -9.45 -8.91
N GLY A 198 -6.16 -8.74 -7.80
CA GLY A 198 -7.05 -9.16 -6.73
C GLY A 198 -8.50 -9.27 -7.18
N ASP A 199 -8.99 -8.27 -7.91
CA ASP A 199 -10.36 -8.26 -8.45
C ASP A 199 -10.58 -9.38 -9.48
N ILE A 200 -9.60 -9.63 -10.36
CA ILE A 200 -9.60 -10.79 -11.26
C ILE A 200 -9.69 -12.09 -10.45
N SER A 201 -8.84 -12.22 -9.43
CA SER A 201 -8.79 -13.41 -8.58
C SER A 201 -10.12 -13.65 -7.84
N ILE A 202 -10.83 -12.59 -7.41
CA ILE A 202 -12.14 -12.71 -6.78
C ILE A 202 -13.16 -13.34 -7.74
N VAL A 203 -13.23 -12.87 -8.99
CA VAL A 203 -14.16 -13.40 -10.00
C VAL A 203 -13.89 -14.89 -10.25
N VAL A 204 -12.63 -15.24 -10.52
CA VAL A 204 -12.23 -16.64 -10.79
C VAL A 204 -12.50 -17.53 -9.58
N SER A 205 -12.09 -17.10 -8.39
CA SER A 205 -12.28 -17.88 -7.16
C SER A 205 -13.76 -18.08 -6.85
N ASN A 206 -14.61 -17.08 -7.09
CA ASN A 206 -16.06 -17.19 -6.86
C ASN A 206 -16.70 -18.17 -7.84
N ALA A 207 -16.33 -18.13 -9.12
CA ALA A 207 -16.79 -19.10 -10.10
C ALA A 207 -16.42 -20.54 -9.69
N LEU A 208 -15.18 -20.75 -9.25
CA LEU A 208 -14.71 -22.06 -8.78
C LEU A 208 -15.40 -22.53 -7.48
N ALA A 209 -15.59 -21.62 -6.53
CA ALA A 209 -16.16 -21.92 -5.21
C ALA A 209 -17.66 -22.20 -5.27
N PHE A 210 -18.41 -21.40 -6.03
CA PHE A 210 -19.87 -21.47 -6.10
C PHE A 210 -20.38 -22.22 -7.34
N LYS A 211 -19.48 -22.70 -8.20
CA LYS A 211 -19.80 -23.39 -9.46
C LYS A 211 -20.74 -22.57 -10.35
N THR A 212 -20.55 -21.25 -10.36
CA THR A 212 -21.41 -20.30 -11.07
C THR A 212 -20.87 -19.95 -12.44
N ARG A 213 -21.79 -19.72 -13.39
CA ARG A 213 -21.48 -19.13 -14.68
C ARG A 213 -20.97 -17.69 -14.52
N ILE A 214 -20.19 -17.23 -15.49
CA ILE A 214 -19.74 -15.84 -15.60
C ILE A 214 -20.45 -15.21 -16.80
N SER A 215 -21.08 -14.05 -16.61
CA SER A 215 -21.74 -13.33 -17.71
C SER A 215 -20.73 -12.77 -18.71
N GLU A 216 -21.14 -12.55 -19.96
CA GLU A 216 -20.27 -11.94 -20.98
C GLU A 216 -19.75 -10.57 -20.55
N GLU A 217 -20.59 -9.73 -19.95
CA GLU A 217 -20.20 -8.44 -19.36
C GLU A 217 -19.10 -8.59 -18.29
N THR A 218 -19.20 -9.62 -17.45
CA THR A 218 -18.18 -9.90 -16.42
C THR A 218 -16.88 -10.37 -17.07
N VAL A 219 -16.94 -11.16 -18.14
CA VAL A 219 -15.77 -11.58 -18.92
C VAL A 219 -15.06 -10.36 -19.53
N GLN A 220 -15.82 -9.45 -20.17
CA GLN A 220 -15.27 -8.22 -20.74
C GLN A 220 -14.62 -7.36 -19.66
N THR A 221 -15.30 -7.17 -18.53
CA THR A 221 -14.76 -6.43 -17.38
C THR A 221 -13.46 -7.07 -16.87
N LEU A 222 -13.42 -8.40 -16.76
CA LEU A 222 -12.23 -9.14 -16.33
C LEU A 222 -11.04 -8.91 -17.27
N TYR A 223 -11.24 -8.98 -18.59
CA TYR A 223 -10.14 -8.75 -19.55
C TYR A 223 -9.68 -7.29 -19.59
N ASN A 224 -10.58 -6.33 -19.36
CA ASN A 224 -10.17 -4.94 -19.14
C ASN A 224 -9.23 -4.81 -17.93
N ARG A 225 -9.48 -5.54 -16.84
CA ARG A 225 -8.59 -5.59 -15.66
C ARG A 225 -7.26 -6.24 -15.97
N VAL A 226 -7.24 -7.29 -16.79
CA VAL A 226 -6.00 -7.92 -17.25
C VAL A 226 -5.14 -6.89 -17.99
N GLY A 227 -5.73 -6.14 -18.92
CA GLY A 227 -5.04 -5.05 -19.61
C GLY A 227 -4.48 -3.99 -18.66
N ARG A 228 -5.28 -3.53 -17.69
CA ARG A 228 -4.81 -2.58 -16.66
C ARG A 228 -3.68 -3.12 -15.80
N THR A 229 -3.70 -4.42 -15.50
CA THR A 229 -2.64 -5.09 -14.75
C THR A 229 -1.32 -5.08 -15.53
N VAL A 230 -1.36 -5.35 -16.84
CA VAL A 230 -0.18 -5.29 -17.72
C VAL A 230 0.34 -3.86 -17.84
N ALA A 231 -0.54 -2.88 -18.06
CA ALA A 231 -0.15 -1.48 -18.15
C ALA A 231 0.51 -0.97 -16.86
N ALA A 232 -0.05 -1.31 -15.70
CA ALA A 232 0.53 -0.99 -14.40
C ALA A 232 1.93 -1.61 -14.22
N TRP A 233 2.14 -2.84 -14.68
CA TRP A 233 3.46 -3.47 -14.66
C TRP A 233 4.48 -2.75 -15.56
N GLN A 234 4.06 -2.31 -16.74
CA GLN A 234 4.93 -1.53 -17.63
C GLN A 234 5.30 -0.17 -17.03
N MET A 235 4.37 0.49 -16.33
CA MET A 235 4.67 1.71 -15.57
C MET A 235 5.70 1.45 -14.47
N LEU A 236 5.59 0.31 -13.78
CA LEU A 236 6.55 -0.10 -12.77
C LEU A 236 7.95 -0.31 -13.37
N GLU A 237 8.05 -1.05 -14.47
CA GLU A 237 9.32 -1.27 -15.17
C GLU A 237 9.93 0.06 -15.65
N SER A 238 9.11 0.99 -16.12
CA SER A 238 9.55 2.33 -16.50
C SER A 238 10.08 3.13 -15.31
N ALA A 239 9.38 3.08 -14.17
CA ALA A 239 9.80 3.74 -12.93
C ALA A 239 11.07 3.13 -12.34
N ALA A 240 11.36 1.85 -12.61
CA ALA A 240 12.54 1.15 -12.12
C ALA A 240 13.82 1.45 -12.93
N VAL A 241 13.71 2.16 -14.06
CA VAL A 241 14.88 2.57 -14.86
C VAL A 241 15.85 3.39 -14.00
N GLY A 242 17.14 3.04 -14.06
CA GLY A 242 18.19 3.70 -13.28
C GLY A 242 18.42 3.11 -11.89
N LEU A 243 17.59 2.17 -11.42
CA LEU A 243 17.88 1.46 -10.18
C LEU A 243 19.11 0.57 -10.33
N SER A 244 19.92 0.54 -9.26
CA SER A 244 21.07 -0.37 -9.19
C SER A 244 20.60 -1.83 -9.31
N PRO A 245 21.33 -2.68 -10.07
CA PRO A 245 21.08 -4.13 -10.09
C PRO A 245 21.18 -4.79 -8.70
N ALA A 246 21.97 -4.20 -7.79
CA ALA A 246 22.12 -4.68 -6.42
C ALA A 246 21.02 -4.18 -5.46
N SER A 247 20.10 -3.32 -5.92
CA SER A 247 19.01 -2.82 -5.10
C SER A 247 18.05 -3.95 -4.69
N PRO A 248 17.60 -4.00 -3.42
CA PRO A 248 16.57 -4.97 -2.99
C PRO A 248 15.27 -4.82 -3.80
N VAL A 249 14.96 -3.60 -4.26
CA VAL A 249 13.78 -3.34 -5.10
C VAL A 249 13.90 -4.05 -6.44
N THR A 250 15.07 -3.98 -7.10
CA THR A 250 15.31 -4.68 -8.38
C THR A 250 15.09 -6.20 -8.25
N ALA A 251 15.59 -6.80 -7.17
CA ALA A 251 15.37 -8.22 -6.89
C ALA A 251 13.89 -8.54 -6.63
N ALA A 252 13.18 -7.68 -5.88
CA ALA A 252 11.76 -7.83 -5.62
C ALA A 252 10.90 -7.73 -6.89
N ILE A 253 11.28 -6.86 -7.84
CA ILE A 253 10.62 -6.72 -9.15
C ILE A 253 10.73 -8.04 -9.92
N ALA A 254 11.95 -8.58 -10.05
CA ALA A 254 12.17 -9.83 -10.75
C ALA A 254 11.35 -10.99 -10.13
N LYS A 255 11.35 -11.08 -8.80
CA LYS A 255 10.59 -12.09 -8.06
C LYS A 255 9.07 -11.95 -8.27
N ALA A 256 8.54 -10.73 -8.20
CA ALA A 256 7.12 -10.47 -8.43
C ALA A 256 6.70 -10.77 -9.87
N LYS A 257 7.55 -10.46 -10.85
CA LYS A 257 7.33 -10.79 -12.27
C LYS A 257 7.22 -12.31 -12.45
N ALA A 258 8.22 -13.04 -11.97
CA ALA A 258 8.27 -14.50 -12.08
C ALA A 258 7.10 -15.17 -11.34
N ALA A 259 6.64 -14.59 -10.23
CA ALA A 259 5.52 -15.14 -9.48
C ALA A 259 4.17 -14.87 -10.16
N TYR A 260 3.80 -13.61 -10.40
CA TYR A 260 2.44 -13.25 -10.79
C TYR A 260 2.21 -13.32 -12.31
N PHE A 261 3.21 -13.00 -13.12
CA PHE A 261 3.12 -13.06 -14.59
C PHE A 261 3.61 -14.39 -15.18
N ALA A 262 3.73 -15.43 -14.36
CA ALA A 262 4.02 -16.77 -14.83
C ALA A 262 2.93 -17.23 -15.85
N PRO A 263 3.32 -17.81 -17.00
CA PRO A 263 2.37 -18.21 -18.04
C PRO A 263 1.25 -19.14 -17.55
N GLU A 264 1.56 -20.01 -16.57
CA GLU A 264 0.66 -21.02 -16.05
C GLU A 264 -0.55 -20.38 -15.34
N LEU A 265 -0.34 -19.27 -14.62
CA LEU A 265 -1.43 -18.56 -13.94
C LEU A 265 -2.41 -17.95 -14.94
N GLY A 266 -1.89 -17.30 -15.98
CA GLY A 266 -2.69 -16.72 -17.06
C GLY A 266 -3.50 -17.79 -17.82
N ALA A 267 -2.84 -18.90 -18.17
CA ALA A 267 -3.50 -20.02 -18.84
C ALA A 267 -4.59 -20.67 -17.97
N LEU A 268 -4.37 -20.79 -16.66
CA LEU A 268 -5.38 -21.29 -15.73
C LEU A 268 -6.57 -20.34 -15.62
N ARG A 269 -6.33 -19.03 -15.49
CA ARG A 269 -7.40 -18.00 -15.50
C ARG A 269 -8.27 -18.14 -16.74
N ASP A 270 -7.65 -18.16 -17.92
CA ASP A 270 -8.38 -18.17 -19.20
C ASP A 270 -9.18 -19.47 -19.38
N ARG A 271 -8.64 -20.60 -18.91
CA ARG A 271 -9.36 -21.89 -18.90
C ARG A 271 -10.61 -21.83 -18.03
N VAL A 272 -10.50 -21.33 -16.80
CA VAL A 272 -11.64 -21.21 -15.87
C VAL A 272 -12.68 -20.25 -16.42
N VAL A 273 -12.26 -19.08 -16.90
CA VAL A 273 -13.16 -18.06 -17.44
C VAL A 273 -13.92 -18.59 -18.66
N LYS A 274 -13.23 -19.26 -19.59
CA LYS A 274 -13.86 -19.87 -20.78
C LYS A 274 -14.89 -20.92 -20.39
N ALA A 275 -14.54 -21.84 -19.49
CA ALA A 275 -15.46 -22.89 -19.05
C ALA A 275 -16.70 -22.30 -18.34
N ALA A 276 -16.48 -21.34 -17.43
CA ALA A 276 -17.56 -20.71 -16.68
C ALA A 276 -18.49 -19.87 -17.57
N ALA A 277 -17.95 -19.18 -18.57
CA ALA A 277 -18.74 -18.42 -19.54
C ALA A 277 -19.58 -19.34 -20.46
N ALA A 278 -19.01 -20.46 -20.88
CA ALA A 278 -19.70 -21.48 -21.67
C ALA A 278 -20.69 -22.33 -20.85
N GLY A 279 -20.74 -22.16 -19.53
CA GLY A 279 -21.57 -22.96 -18.65
C GLY A 279 -21.15 -24.43 -18.54
N GLN A 280 -19.88 -24.71 -18.83
CA GLN A 280 -19.28 -26.04 -18.71
C GLN A 280 -18.99 -26.36 -17.23
N PRO A 281 -18.87 -27.66 -16.86
CA PRO A 281 -18.45 -28.07 -15.53
C PRO A 281 -17.11 -27.43 -15.12
N LEU A 282 -17.03 -26.97 -13.87
CA LEU A 282 -15.84 -26.38 -13.27
C LEU A 282 -15.18 -27.37 -12.32
N ASP A 283 -14.49 -28.36 -12.88
CA ASP A 283 -13.84 -29.45 -12.11
C ASP A 283 -12.48 -29.06 -11.51
N ILE A 284 -12.02 -27.84 -11.78
CA ILE A 284 -10.80 -27.29 -11.19
C ILE A 284 -11.07 -27.03 -9.70
N PRO A 285 -10.27 -27.62 -8.78
CA PRO A 285 -10.42 -27.34 -7.37
C PRO A 285 -9.99 -25.89 -7.08
N LEU A 286 -10.70 -25.21 -6.17
CA LEU A 286 -10.36 -23.84 -5.77
C LEU A 286 -8.91 -23.71 -5.30
N SER A 287 -8.37 -24.75 -4.66
CA SER A 287 -6.98 -24.80 -4.19
C SER A 287 -5.92 -24.76 -5.29
N ALA A 288 -6.27 -25.11 -6.54
CA ALA A 288 -5.36 -24.98 -7.68
C ALA A 288 -5.20 -23.52 -8.15
N TRP A 289 -6.10 -22.62 -7.73
CA TRP A 289 -6.03 -21.19 -8.06
C TRP A 289 -5.22 -20.43 -6.99
N ASP A 290 -3.91 -20.37 -7.18
CA ASP A 290 -2.93 -19.81 -6.23
C ASP A 290 -2.65 -18.29 -6.42
N ALA A 291 -3.53 -17.57 -7.12
CA ALA A 291 -3.33 -16.16 -7.44
C ALA A 291 -3.12 -15.28 -6.20
N ALA A 292 -3.82 -15.58 -5.09
CA ALA A 292 -3.69 -14.82 -3.85
C ALA A 292 -2.26 -14.90 -3.25
N GLN A 293 -1.63 -16.07 -3.33
CA GLN A 293 -0.26 -16.32 -2.91
C GLN A 293 0.71 -15.49 -3.76
N ARG A 294 0.54 -15.54 -5.09
CA ARG A 294 1.39 -14.79 -6.04
C ARG A 294 1.25 -13.28 -5.87
N LEU A 295 0.03 -12.80 -5.62
CA LEU A 295 -0.24 -11.40 -5.32
C LEU A 295 0.39 -10.91 -4.01
N THR A 296 0.61 -11.80 -3.04
CA THR A 296 1.40 -11.47 -1.82
C THR A 296 2.84 -11.12 -2.18
N VAL A 297 3.42 -11.72 -3.23
CA VAL A 297 4.77 -11.36 -3.71
C VAL A 297 4.79 -9.96 -4.32
N VAL A 298 3.71 -9.54 -5.01
CA VAL A 298 3.58 -8.17 -5.53
C VAL A 298 3.42 -7.15 -4.38
N VAL A 299 2.70 -7.52 -3.32
CA VAL A 299 2.62 -6.70 -2.08
C VAL A 299 4.01 -6.53 -1.47
N ALA A 300 4.79 -7.61 -1.35
CA ALA A 300 6.15 -7.54 -0.81
C ALA A 300 7.08 -6.63 -1.64
N LEU A 301 6.89 -6.57 -2.96
CA LEU A 301 7.60 -5.60 -3.80
C LEU A 301 7.27 -4.15 -3.43
N ALA A 302 5.98 -3.82 -3.29
CA ALA A 302 5.57 -2.48 -2.89
C ALA A 302 6.08 -2.13 -1.48
N GLU A 303 6.08 -3.08 -0.54
CA GLU A 303 6.69 -2.91 0.78
C GLU A 303 8.20 -2.69 0.68
N THR A 304 8.91 -3.41 -0.19
CA THR A 304 10.35 -3.23 -0.39
C THR A 304 10.68 -1.84 -0.94
N ALA A 305 9.85 -1.29 -1.84
CA ALA A 305 10.00 0.07 -2.33
C ALA A 305 9.76 1.11 -1.23
N LEU A 306 8.72 0.91 -0.40
CA LEU A 306 8.47 1.73 0.79
C LEU A 306 9.62 1.67 1.79
N ASP A 307 10.21 0.49 1.98
CA ASP A 307 11.34 0.30 2.87
C ASP A 307 12.57 1.07 2.39
N ALA A 308 12.90 0.95 1.10
CA ALA A 308 13.98 1.73 0.50
C ALA A 308 13.75 3.26 0.62
N ALA A 309 12.52 3.73 0.45
CA ALA A 309 12.18 5.15 0.60
C ALA A 309 12.39 5.66 2.04
N SER A 310 11.92 4.90 3.03
CA SER A 310 12.06 5.22 4.46
C SER A 310 13.53 5.19 4.88
N ASP A 311 14.27 4.15 4.49
CA ASP A 311 15.70 4.01 4.82
C ASP A 311 16.53 5.17 4.24
N HIS A 312 16.24 5.57 3.00
CA HIS A 312 16.88 6.73 2.36
C HIS A 312 16.54 8.04 3.07
N ALA A 313 15.26 8.28 3.38
CA ALA A 313 14.85 9.48 4.11
C ALA A 313 15.50 9.55 5.50
N GLN A 314 15.58 8.43 6.22
CA GLN A 314 16.19 8.37 7.54
C GLN A 314 17.70 8.61 7.49
N ALA A 315 18.40 8.08 6.49
CA ALA A 315 19.83 8.33 6.31
C ALA A 315 20.14 9.82 6.14
N ARG A 316 19.23 10.60 5.56
CA ARG A 316 19.34 12.06 5.41
C ARG A 316 19.08 12.85 6.69
N VAL A 317 18.40 12.27 7.69
CA VAL A 317 18.22 12.88 9.03
C VAL A 317 19.51 12.75 9.86
N THR A 318 20.26 11.68 9.66
CA THR A 318 21.47 11.37 10.47
C THR A 318 22.79 11.92 9.88
N ALA A 319 22.75 12.53 8.69
CA ALA A 319 23.91 13.04 7.96
C ALA A 319 24.12 14.54 8.20
#